data_AF-A0A3B9D0I3-F1
#
_entry.id   AF-A0A3B9D0I3-F1
#
_cell.length_a   1.000
_cell.length_b   1.000
_cell.length_c   1.000
_cell.angle_alpha   90.00
_cell.angle_beta   90.00
_cell.angle_gamma   90.00
#
_symmetry.space_group_name_H-M   'P 1'
#
loop_
_entity.id
_entity.type
_entity.pdbx_description
1 polymer ?
#
loop_
_entity_poly.entity_id
_entity_poly.type
_entity_poly.pdbx_seq_one_letter_code
_entity_poly.pdbx_strand_id
1 'polypeptide(L)'
;ADIEKAFMDSETDDANKKLPSTVDGQKLIDNYKDSRGEKLTYKLVSKDLYRITSMGGDGKPQTQWDIVLKGQVSRAAKKDPSKGGEEKPYNWLEKRMIEAGEKNAVDKARGEIAETNIDTPITVGGQDTLEGADYFNFWVMTVFVTAVLFVPVGYFYKEKSYIQSEGDESDNDEDGDVAQQESDGDAGEGEAK
;
A
#
# COMPACT_ATOMS: atom_id res chain seq x y z
N ALA A 1 -4.67 -25.69 -19.36
CA ALA A 1 -3.99 -26.87 -19.91
C ALA A 1 -2.51 -26.64 -20.17
N ASP A 2 -2.07 -25.89 -21.21
CA ASP A 2 -0.65 -25.86 -21.59
C ASP A 2 0.28 -25.20 -20.55
N ILE A 3 -0.17 -24.14 -19.88
CA ILE A 3 0.59 -23.50 -18.79
C ILE A 3 0.68 -24.41 -17.57
N GLU A 4 -0.41 -25.11 -17.23
CA GLU A 4 -0.45 -26.04 -16.09
C GLU A 4 0.45 -27.24 -16.37
N LYS A 5 0.44 -27.76 -17.60
CA LYS A 5 1.36 -28.81 -18.04
C LYS A 5 2.81 -28.34 -17.95
N ALA A 6 3.13 -27.16 -18.46
CA ALA A 6 4.48 -26.61 -18.35
C ALA A 6 4.92 -26.41 -16.89
N PHE A 7 4.00 -26.04 -16.00
CA PHE A 7 4.27 -25.97 -14.56
C PHE A 7 4.54 -27.37 -13.96
N MET A 8 3.71 -28.36 -14.28
CA MET A 8 3.87 -29.73 -13.77
C MET A 8 5.14 -30.40 -14.29
N ASP A 9 5.53 -30.13 -15.54
CA ASP A 9 6.72 -30.68 -16.19
C ASP A 9 8.01 -29.93 -15.80
N SER A 10 7.91 -28.77 -15.11
CA SER A 10 9.07 -27.92 -14.81
C SER A 10 10.08 -28.54 -13.84
N GLU A 11 9.60 -29.32 -12.87
CA GLU A 11 10.45 -29.95 -11.87
C GLU A 11 9.71 -31.11 -11.19
N THR A 12 10.45 -32.09 -10.67
CA THR A 12 9.87 -33.26 -9.99
C THR A 12 9.43 -32.96 -8.55
N ASP A 13 10.12 -32.03 -7.89
CA ASP A 13 9.79 -31.57 -6.53
C ASP A 13 8.79 -30.40 -6.58
N ASP A 14 7.60 -30.60 -6.02
CA ASP A 14 6.52 -29.60 -5.90
C ASP A 14 7.01 -28.27 -5.31
N ALA A 15 7.96 -28.31 -4.37
CA ALA A 15 8.53 -27.10 -3.77
C ALA A 15 9.36 -26.26 -4.76
N ASN A 16 9.93 -26.91 -5.78
CA ASN A 16 10.83 -26.31 -6.76
C ASN A 16 10.20 -26.11 -8.13
N LYS A 17 8.98 -26.62 -8.39
CA LYS A 17 8.21 -26.33 -9.60
C LYS A 17 8.10 -24.81 -9.82
N LYS A 18 8.26 -24.38 -11.07
CA LYS A 18 8.26 -22.96 -11.44
C LYS A 18 7.23 -22.71 -12.52
N LEU A 19 6.52 -21.60 -12.37
CA LEU A 19 5.73 -21.06 -13.47
C LEU A 19 6.66 -20.59 -14.60
N PRO A 20 6.23 -20.72 -15.87
CA PRO A 20 7.03 -20.29 -16.99
C PRO A 20 7.29 -18.77 -16.91
N SER A 21 8.48 -18.37 -17.36
CA SER A 21 8.86 -16.96 -17.46
C SER A 21 7.88 -16.19 -18.35
N THR A 22 7.85 -14.86 -18.26
CA THR A 22 6.96 -14.05 -19.11
C THR A 22 7.15 -14.36 -20.60
N VAL A 23 8.39 -14.59 -21.04
CA VAL A 23 8.73 -14.88 -22.43
C VAL A 23 8.26 -16.28 -22.83
N ASP A 24 8.52 -17.29 -21.99
CA ASP A 24 8.18 -18.67 -22.34
C ASP A 24 6.68 -18.93 -22.19
N GLY A 25 6.04 -18.33 -21.19
CA GLY A 25 4.59 -18.34 -21.02
C GLY A 25 3.87 -17.69 -22.20
N GLN A 26 4.41 -16.57 -22.72
CA GLN A 26 3.85 -15.93 -23.91
C GLN A 26 3.93 -16.83 -25.15
N LYS A 27 5.02 -17.58 -25.34
CA LYS A 27 5.15 -18.54 -26.45
C LYS A 27 4.12 -19.66 -26.37
N LEU A 28 3.82 -20.14 -25.17
CA LEU A 28 2.81 -21.20 -24.96
C LEU A 28 1.41 -20.72 -25.33
N ILE A 29 1.12 -19.43 -25.11
CA ILE A 29 -0.21 -18.87 -25.40
C ILE A 29 -0.33 -18.16 -26.75
N ASP A 30 0.75 -18.06 -27.55
CA ASP A 30 0.76 -17.23 -28.77
C ASP A 30 -0.24 -17.72 -29.85
N ASN A 31 -0.60 -19.01 -29.80
CA ASN A 31 -1.60 -19.62 -30.67
C ASN A 31 -3.05 -19.35 -30.21
N TYR A 32 -3.24 -18.88 -28.98
CA TYR A 32 -4.56 -18.59 -28.43
C TYR A 32 -4.92 -17.13 -28.67
N LYS A 33 -6.14 -16.93 -29.16
CA LYS A 33 -6.69 -15.62 -29.48
C LYS A 33 -7.98 -15.42 -28.69
N ASP A 34 -8.28 -14.17 -28.36
CA ASP A 34 -9.59 -13.80 -27.84
C ASP A 34 -10.67 -14.03 -28.92
N SER A 35 -11.93 -14.01 -28.50
CA SER A 35 -13.16 -13.93 -29.30
C SER A 35 -13.10 -12.96 -30.49
N ARG A 36 -12.22 -11.95 -30.45
CA ARG A 36 -12.02 -10.94 -31.50
C ARG A 36 -10.72 -11.11 -32.29
N GLY A 37 -9.97 -12.19 -32.08
CA GLY A 37 -8.76 -12.50 -32.82
C GLY A 37 -7.49 -11.81 -32.32
N GLU A 38 -7.60 -11.02 -31.24
CA GLU A 38 -6.47 -10.35 -30.60
C GLU A 38 -5.61 -11.32 -29.78
N LYS A 39 -4.32 -11.00 -29.67
CA LYS A 39 -3.36 -11.81 -28.91
C LYS A 39 -3.57 -11.63 -27.41
N LEU A 40 -3.54 -12.74 -26.69
CA LEU A 40 -3.55 -12.74 -25.22
C LEU A 40 -2.16 -12.40 -24.69
N THR A 41 -2.09 -11.68 -23.58
CA THR A 41 -0.83 -11.30 -22.94
C THR A 41 -0.63 -12.11 -21.66
N TYR A 42 0.50 -12.81 -21.55
CA TYR A 42 0.91 -13.51 -20.33
C TYR A 42 1.85 -12.63 -19.52
N LYS A 43 1.60 -12.53 -18.21
CA LYS A 43 2.47 -11.84 -17.26
C LYS A 43 2.64 -12.67 -16.01
N LEU A 44 3.89 -12.97 -15.67
CA LEU A 44 4.23 -13.53 -14.37
C LEU A 44 4.21 -12.40 -13.33
N VAL A 45 3.30 -12.46 -12.35
CA VAL A 45 3.15 -11.43 -11.31
C VAL A 45 4.04 -11.75 -10.11
N SER A 46 4.07 -13.02 -9.71
CA SER A 46 4.96 -13.52 -8.65
C SER A 46 5.36 -14.97 -8.96
N LYS A 47 6.14 -15.60 -8.07
CA LYS A 47 6.56 -17.01 -8.20
C LYS A 47 5.37 -17.98 -8.35
N ASP A 48 4.23 -17.64 -7.74
CA ASP A 48 3.04 -18.48 -7.63
C ASP A 48 1.80 -17.85 -8.26
N LEU A 49 1.93 -16.66 -8.85
CA LEU A 49 0.82 -15.93 -9.46
C LEU A 49 1.19 -15.56 -10.89
N TYR A 50 0.44 -16.09 -11.84
CA TYR A 50 0.47 -15.62 -13.22
C TYR A 50 -0.88 -14.99 -13.60
N ARG A 51 -0.84 -14.19 -14.65
CA ARG A 51 -1.98 -13.51 -15.19
C ARG A 51 -1.98 -13.60 -16.71
N ILE A 52 -3.14 -13.89 -17.28
CA ILE A 52 -3.40 -13.78 -18.71
C ILE A 52 -4.44 -12.69 -18.90
N THR A 53 -4.15 -11.71 -19.75
CA THR A 53 -5.04 -10.59 -20.03
C THR A 53 -5.44 -10.59 -21.50
N SER A 54 -6.73 -10.40 -21.78
CA SER A 54 -7.24 -9.94 -23.07
C SER A 54 -7.56 -8.45 -23.01
N MET A 55 -7.13 -7.68 -24.02
CA MET A 55 -7.19 -6.22 -24.10
C MET A 55 -8.60 -5.63 -24.29
N GLY A 56 -9.66 -6.43 -24.12
CA GLY A 56 -11.03 -5.91 -24.06
C GLY A 56 -11.53 -5.18 -25.31
N GLY A 57 -12.78 -4.73 -25.27
CA GLY A 57 -13.51 -4.07 -26.36
C GLY A 57 -12.71 -2.99 -27.12
N ASP A 58 -11.84 -2.31 -26.39
CA ASP A 58 -11.13 -1.10 -26.77
C ASP A 58 -9.67 -1.33 -27.22
N GLY A 59 -9.12 -2.53 -27.04
CA GLY A 59 -7.78 -2.90 -27.51
C GLY A 59 -6.66 -2.14 -26.80
N LYS A 60 -6.95 -1.56 -25.62
CA LYS A 60 -5.99 -0.83 -24.80
C LYS A 60 -5.70 -1.63 -23.54
N PRO A 61 -4.44 -1.74 -23.10
CA PRO A 61 -4.13 -2.42 -21.86
C PRO A 61 -4.58 -1.58 -20.66
N GLN A 62 -4.86 -2.26 -19.55
CA GLN A 62 -5.18 -1.67 -18.25
C GLN A 62 -6.48 -0.87 -18.25
N THR A 63 -7.55 -1.47 -18.77
CA THR A 63 -8.87 -0.86 -18.80
C THR A 63 -9.91 -1.73 -18.11
N GLN A 64 -11.04 -1.12 -17.75
CA GLN A 64 -12.23 -1.81 -17.24
C GLN A 64 -12.76 -2.90 -18.19
N TRP A 65 -12.39 -2.85 -19.47
CA TRP A 65 -12.84 -3.80 -20.49
C TRP A 65 -11.94 -5.03 -20.59
N ASP A 66 -10.79 -5.02 -19.93
CA ASP A 66 -9.85 -6.13 -19.93
C ASP A 66 -10.45 -7.36 -19.25
N ILE A 67 -10.26 -8.52 -19.88
CA ILE A 67 -10.61 -9.82 -19.29
C ILE A 67 -9.34 -10.44 -18.76
N VAL A 68 -9.33 -10.74 -17.46
CA VAL A 68 -8.15 -11.18 -16.73
C VAL A 68 -8.39 -12.56 -16.13
N LEU A 69 -7.58 -13.54 -16.55
CA LEU A 69 -7.48 -14.83 -15.88
C LEU A 69 -6.28 -14.79 -14.95
N LYS A 70 -6.51 -14.96 -13.65
CA LYS A 70 -5.44 -15.05 -12.64
C LYS A 70 -5.27 -16.50 -12.28
N GLY A 71 -4.07 -17.05 -12.48
CA GLY A 71 -3.73 -18.39 -12.03
C GLY A 71 -2.89 -18.32 -10.76
N GLN A 72 -3.42 -18.80 -9.64
CA GLN A 72 -2.73 -18.85 -8.36
C GLN A 72 -2.36 -20.30 -8.03
N VAL A 73 -1.07 -20.56 -7.94
CA VAL A 73 -0.51 -21.84 -7.48
C VAL A 73 -0.51 -21.82 -5.96
N SER A 74 -1.13 -22.83 -5.36
CA SER A 74 -0.98 -23.09 -3.93
C SER A 74 -0.18 -24.38 -3.79
N ARG A 75 1.02 -24.25 -3.22
CA ARG A 75 1.94 -25.38 -3.05
C ARG A 75 1.64 -26.12 -1.76
N ALA A 76 1.73 -27.44 -1.80
CA ALA A 76 1.76 -28.24 -0.59
C ALA A 76 2.98 -27.87 0.25
N ALA A 77 2.79 -27.49 1.51
CA ALA A 77 3.93 -27.34 2.41
C ALA A 77 4.55 -28.72 2.64
N LYS A 78 5.85 -28.88 2.37
CA LYS A 78 6.60 -29.98 2.98
C LYS A 78 6.52 -29.76 4.49
N LYS A 79 5.90 -30.69 5.22
CA LYS A 79 6.08 -30.79 6.68
C LYS A 79 7.58 -30.85 6.92
N ASP A 80 8.16 -29.74 7.33
CA ASP A 80 9.55 -29.65 7.73
C ASP A 80 9.70 -30.44 9.03
N PRO A 81 10.36 -31.62 9.05
CA PRO A 81 10.52 -32.41 10.26
C PRO A 81 11.43 -31.71 11.31
N SER A 82 12.14 -30.63 10.95
CA SER A 82 12.92 -29.82 11.89
C SER A 82 12.11 -28.72 12.59
N LYS A 83 10.88 -28.45 12.17
CA LYS A 83 9.93 -27.64 12.94
C LYS A 83 8.96 -28.60 13.62
N GLY A 84 9.32 -29.01 14.84
CA GLY A 84 8.46 -29.78 15.73
C GLY A 84 7.02 -29.25 15.67
N GLY A 85 6.09 -30.17 15.42
CA GLY A 85 4.70 -29.87 15.07
C GLY A 85 3.95 -29.17 16.20
N GLU A 86 4.04 -27.84 16.23
CA GLU A 86 3.04 -27.02 16.88
C GLU A 86 2.04 -26.58 15.80
N GLU A 87 0.87 -27.21 15.81
CA GLU A 87 -0.29 -26.71 15.07
C GLU A 87 -0.54 -25.27 15.52
N LYS A 88 -0.25 -24.30 14.65
CA LYS A 88 -0.51 -22.90 14.96
C LYS A 88 -2.01 -22.76 15.24
N PRO A 89 -2.44 -22.22 16.39
CA PRO A 89 -3.86 -22.08 16.68
C PRO A 89 -4.53 -21.18 15.63
N TYR A 90 -5.77 -21.51 15.27
CA TYR A 90 -6.58 -20.69 14.36
C TYR A 90 -6.87 -19.31 14.95
N ASN A 91 -6.66 -18.27 14.15
CA ASN A 91 -7.08 -16.91 14.47
C ASN A 91 -8.62 -16.82 14.40
N TRP A 92 -9.19 -15.74 14.95
CA TRP A 92 -10.65 -15.57 15.03
C TRP A 92 -11.34 -15.54 13.65
N LEU A 93 -10.68 -14.98 12.63
CA LEU A 93 -11.21 -14.90 11.26
C LEU A 93 -11.22 -16.28 10.62
N GLU A 94 -10.13 -17.04 10.74
CA GLU A 94 -10.02 -18.40 10.23
C GLU A 94 -11.07 -19.32 10.85
N LYS A 95 -11.30 -19.21 12.17
CA LYS A 95 -12.39 -19.93 12.84
C LYS A 95 -13.75 -19.58 12.24
N ARG A 96 -14.00 -18.29 12.01
CA ARG A 96 -15.25 -17.81 11.40
C ARG A 96 -15.42 -18.28 9.95
N MET A 97 -14.34 -18.34 9.18
CA MET A 97 -14.36 -18.87 7.81
C MET A 97 -14.61 -20.38 7.80
N ILE A 98 -13.99 -21.13 8.71
CA ILE A 98 -14.26 -22.57 8.89
C ILE A 98 -15.72 -22.80 9.26
N GLU A 99 -16.27 -22.00 10.18
CA GLU A 99 -17.69 -22.06 10.57
C GLU A 99 -18.63 -21.68 9.42
N ALA A 100 -18.22 -20.75 8.55
CA ALA A 100 -18.92 -20.41 7.32
C ALA A 100 -18.79 -21.46 6.21
N GLY A 101 -18.06 -22.56 6.45
CA GLY A 101 -17.86 -23.66 5.50
C GLY A 101 -16.66 -23.50 4.54
N GLU A 102 -15.85 -22.44 4.70
CA GLU A 102 -14.68 -22.14 3.86
C GLU A 102 -13.38 -22.73 4.39
N LYS A 103 -13.44 -23.91 5.02
CA LYS A 103 -12.27 -24.58 5.61
C LYS A 103 -11.15 -24.78 4.58
N ASN A 104 -11.48 -25.17 3.35
CA ASN A 104 -10.51 -25.35 2.26
C ASN A 104 -9.73 -24.06 1.92
N ALA A 105 -10.36 -22.89 2.06
CA ALA A 105 -9.70 -21.61 1.82
C ALA A 105 -8.71 -21.27 2.95
N VAL A 106 -9.06 -21.62 4.19
CA VAL A 106 -8.18 -21.47 5.36
C VAL A 106 -6.98 -22.42 5.28
N ASP A 107 -7.22 -23.69 4.94
CA ASP A 107 -6.17 -24.71 4.80
C ASP A 107 -5.21 -24.32 3.65
N LYS A 108 -5.74 -23.81 2.54
CA LYS A 108 -4.96 -23.25 1.41
C LYS A 108 -4.14 -22.01 1.82
N ALA A 109 -4.73 -21.08 2.57
CA ALA A 109 -4.04 -19.88 3.06
C ALA A 109 -2.91 -20.21 4.05
N ARG A 110 -3.06 -21.30 4.81
CA ARG A 110 -2.03 -21.83 5.72
C ARG A 110 -0.99 -22.71 5.04
N GLY A 111 -1.19 -23.07 3.77
CA GLY A 111 -0.32 -23.98 3.03
C GLY A 111 -0.46 -25.45 3.46
N GLU A 112 -1.52 -25.80 4.18
CA GLU A 112 -1.84 -27.15 4.67
C GLU A 112 -2.63 -27.97 3.65
N ILE A 113 -2.33 -27.78 2.37
CA ILE A 113 -2.93 -28.52 1.25
C ILE A 113 -2.08 -29.76 0.94
N ALA A 114 -2.76 -30.90 0.77
CA ALA A 114 -2.12 -32.18 0.49
C ALA A 114 -1.53 -32.27 -0.92
N GLU A 115 -2.06 -31.48 -1.86
CA GLU A 115 -1.67 -31.48 -3.27
C GLU A 115 -1.55 -30.05 -3.79
N THR A 116 -0.59 -29.81 -4.69
CA THR A 116 -0.39 -28.52 -5.34
C THR A 116 -1.54 -28.26 -6.31
N ASN A 117 -2.37 -27.25 -6.05
CA ASN A 117 -3.52 -26.89 -6.88
C ASN A 117 -3.31 -25.52 -7.55
N ILE A 118 -3.82 -25.36 -8.78
CA ILE A 118 -3.80 -24.10 -9.53
C ILE A 118 -5.25 -23.63 -9.65
N ASP A 119 -5.59 -22.58 -8.90
CA ASP A 119 -6.89 -21.94 -9.04
C ASP A 119 -6.82 -20.88 -10.14
N THR A 120 -7.82 -20.88 -11.03
CA THR A 120 -7.87 -19.98 -12.19
C THR A 120 -9.11 -19.08 -12.20
N PRO A 121 -9.32 -18.21 -11.19
CA PRO A 121 -10.42 -17.26 -11.24
C PRO A 121 -10.30 -16.33 -12.46
N ILE A 122 -11.40 -16.21 -13.19
CA ILE A 122 -11.58 -15.24 -14.27
C ILE A 122 -12.27 -14.02 -13.68
N THR A 123 -11.72 -12.85 -13.94
CA THR A 123 -12.28 -11.55 -13.56
C THR A 123 -12.40 -10.68 -14.80
N VAL A 124 -13.50 -9.94 -14.91
CA VAL A 124 -13.68 -8.94 -15.96
C VAL A 124 -13.49 -7.57 -15.32
N GLY A 125 -12.57 -6.77 -15.87
CA GLY A 125 -12.19 -5.47 -15.36
C GLY A 125 -11.23 -5.48 -14.17
N GLY A 126 -10.92 -4.28 -13.65
CA GLY A 126 -10.12 -4.10 -12.43
C GLY A 126 -8.61 -3.91 -12.64
N GLN A 127 -8.15 -3.67 -13.87
CA GLN A 127 -6.77 -3.21 -14.14
C GLN A 127 -6.64 -1.68 -14.20
N ASP A 128 -7.64 -0.95 -13.71
CA ASP A 128 -7.66 0.52 -13.75
C ASP A 128 -6.76 1.17 -12.69
N THR A 129 -6.11 0.38 -11.83
CA THR A 129 -5.17 0.86 -10.81
C THR A 129 -3.74 0.86 -11.36
N LEU A 130 -2.99 1.92 -11.05
CA LEU A 130 -1.56 2.00 -11.36
C LEU A 130 -0.83 0.89 -10.61
N GLU A 131 -0.17 -0.02 -11.33
CA GLU A 131 0.60 -1.11 -10.74
C GLU A 131 2.10 -0.78 -10.74
N GLY A 132 2.80 -1.16 -9.67
CA GLY A 132 4.27 -1.18 -9.64
C GLY A 132 4.95 0.19 -9.76
N ALA A 133 5.80 0.33 -10.77
CA ALA A 133 6.66 1.51 -10.95
C ALA A 133 5.87 2.79 -11.23
N ASP A 134 4.74 2.70 -11.94
CA ASP A 134 3.93 3.86 -12.28
C ASP A 134 3.26 4.46 -11.05
N TYR A 135 2.81 3.61 -10.12
CA TYR A 135 2.31 4.04 -8.81
C TYR A 135 3.40 4.75 -7.98
N PHE A 136 4.61 4.18 -7.95
CA PHE A 136 5.74 4.80 -7.26
C PHE A 136 6.09 6.16 -7.88
N ASN A 137 6.17 6.24 -9.21
CA ASN A 137 6.47 7.49 -9.92
C ASN A 137 5.42 8.57 -9.69
N PHE A 138 4.14 8.20 -9.60
CA PHE A 138 3.07 9.13 -9.24
C PHE A 138 3.34 9.81 -7.89
N TRP A 139 3.70 9.04 -6.86
CA TRP A 139 4.02 9.59 -5.54
C TRP A 139 5.31 10.42 -5.54
N VAL A 140 6.35 9.95 -6.24
CA VAL A 140 7.59 10.71 -6.39
C VAL A 140 7.34 12.06 -7.03
N MET A 141 6.57 12.11 -8.12
CA MET A 141 6.22 13.37 -8.78
C MET A 141 5.34 14.26 -7.90
N THR A 142 4.41 13.68 -7.13
CA THR A 142 3.58 14.41 -6.18
C THR A 142 4.43 15.11 -5.12
N VAL A 143 5.37 14.38 -4.49
CA VAL A 143 6.28 14.93 -3.48
C VAL A 143 7.26 15.94 -4.10
N PHE A 144 7.72 15.69 -5.33
CA PHE A 144 8.62 16.61 -6.03
C PHE A 144 7.93 17.95 -6.34
N VAL A 145 6.70 17.91 -6.86
CA VAL A 145 5.92 19.12 -7.14
C VAL A 145 5.65 19.90 -5.85
N THR A 146 5.26 19.24 -4.77
CA THR A 146 5.04 19.93 -3.50
C THR A 146 6.33 20.55 -2.96
N ALA A 147 7.46 19.84 -3.02
CA ALA A 147 8.75 20.39 -2.63
C ALA A 147 9.12 21.65 -3.44
N VAL A 148 8.93 21.63 -4.75
CA VAL A 148 9.16 22.81 -5.62
C VAL A 148 8.25 23.97 -5.26
N LEU A 149 6.98 23.72 -4.90
CA LEU A 149 6.05 24.75 -4.44
C LEU A 149 6.45 25.35 -3.09
N PHE A 150 7.11 24.58 -2.21
CA PHE A 150 7.59 25.08 -0.92
C PHE A 150 8.84 25.95 -1.02
N VAL A 151 9.64 25.84 -2.08
CA VAL A 151 10.84 26.69 -2.28
C VAL A 151 10.51 28.19 -2.29
N PRO A 152 9.56 28.71 -3.12
CA PRO A 152 9.21 30.12 -3.07
C PRO A 152 8.51 30.49 -1.76
N VAL A 153 7.69 29.61 -1.19
CA VAL A 153 7.05 29.86 0.11
C VAL A 153 8.11 30.08 1.18
N GLY A 154 9.10 29.20 1.29
CA GLY A 154 10.21 29.33 2.23
C GLY A 154 11.07 30.56 1.95
N TYR A 155 11.30 30.91 0.69
CA TYR A 155 12.04 32.14 0.33
C TYR A 155 11.32 33.42 0.78
N PHE A 156 9.99 33.48 0.64
CA PHE A 156 9.18 34.62 1.07
C PHE A 156 8.75 34.56 2.54
N TYR A 157 8.97 33.43 3.22
CA TYR A 157 8.60 33.24 4.61
C TYR A 157 9.55 34.01 5.53
N LYS A 158 9.08 35.13 6.09
CA LYS A 158 9.78 35.83 7.16
C LYS A 158 9.45 35.19 8.49
N GLU A 159 10.47 34.64 9.14
CA GLU A 159 10.41 34.12 10.50
C GLU A 159 9.91 35.22 11.44
N LYS A 160 8.79 34.99 12.14
CA LYS A 160 8.40 35.85 13.25
C LYS A 160 9.02 35.29 14.53
N SER A 161 10.04 35.98 15.03
CA SER A 161 10.65 35.68 16.33
C SER A 161 9.70 36.13 17.45
N TYR A 162 8.95 35.20 18.04
CA TYR A 162 8.02 35.46 19.15
C TYR A 162 8.61 35.13 20.54
N ILE A 163 9.93 34.93 20.67
CA ILE A 163 10.53 34.35 21.90
C ILE A 163 11.64 35.24 22.53
N GLN A 164 11.79 36.51 22.16
CA GLN A 164 12.76 37.41 22.83
C GLN A 164 12.20 38.80 23.16
N SER A 165 11.15 38.84 23.98
CA SER A 165 10.79 40.06 24.73
C SER A 165 10.70 39.73 26.22
N GLU A 166 11.83 39.34 26.81
CA GLU A 166 12.11 39.59 28.22
C GLU A 166 13.29 40.54 28.28
N GLY A 167 13.06 41.73 28.84
CA GLY A 167 14.08 42.60 29.44
C GLY A 167 15.11 43.22 28.51
N ASP A 168 14.89 44.47 28.11
CA ASP A 168 15.89 45.55 28.22
C ASP A 168 15.39 46.79 27.45
N GLU A 169 14.95 47.81 28.18
CA GLU A 169 15.25 49.21 27.86
C GLU A 169 14.99 50.08 29.10
N SER A 170 16.07 50.25 29.87
CA SER A 170 16.23 51.27 30.90
C SER A 170 16.44 52.66 30.29
N ASP A 171 15.77 53.64 30.88
CA ASP A 171 16.17 55.03 31.14
C ASP A 171 16.75 55.88 29.99
N ASN A 172 16.01 56.93 29.57
CA ASN A 172 16.41 58.33 29.81
C ASN A 172 15.39 59.37 29.29
N ASP A 173 15.07 60.30 30.21
CA ASP A 173 14.86 61.76 30.05
C ASP A 173 13.80 62.30 29.07
N GLU A 174 12.74 62.91 29.63
CA GLU A 174 12.30 64.26 29.21
C GLU A 174 11.55 64.98 30.35
N ASP A 175 12.09 66.16 30.69
CA ASP A 175 11.66 67.11 31.72
C ASP A 175 10.25 67.71 31.50
N GLY A 176 9.57 68.15 32.57
CA GLY A 176 8.38 69.00 32.42
C GLY A 176 7.54 69.34 33.65
N ASP A 177 8.13 70.09 34.58
CA ASP A 177 7.54 71.21 35.34
C ASP A 177 6.45 71.02 36.43
N VAL A 178 6.54 71.92 37.41
CA VAL A 178 6.03 71.95 38.78
C VAL A 178 4.59 72.45 38.88
N ALA A 179 3.77 71.90 39.80
CA ALA A 179 2.86 72.69 40.64
C ALA A 179 2.26 71.88 41.81
N GLN A 180 2.60 72.30 43.04
CA GLN A 180 1.98 71.88 44.29
C GLN A 180 0.53 72.38 44.40
N GLN A 181 -0.36 71.57 44.98
CA GLN A 181 -1.42 72.10 45.84
C GLN A 181 -1.86 71.06 46.88
N GLU A 182 -1.64 71.39 48.16
CA GLU A 182 -2.14 70.71 49.35
C GLU A 182 -3.65 70.99 49.54
N SER A 183 -4.43 70.00 50.00
CA SER A 183 -5.45 70.20 51.06
C SER A 183 -6.03 68.87 51.58
N ASP A 184 -5.70 68.57 52.83
CA ASP A 184 -6.48 67.99 53.93
C ASP A 184 -7.82 67.26 53.70
N GLY A 185 -8.00 66.16 54.45
CA GLY A 185 -9.29 65.55 54.81
C GLY A 185 -9.15 64.05 55.07
N ASP A 186 -8.70 63.62 56.26
CA ASP A 186 -9.51 63.33 57.47
C ASP A 186 -9.86 61.83 57.60
N ALA A 187 -9.93 61.42 58.86
CA ALA A 187 -9.71 60.11 59.45
C ALA A 187 -10.74 59.01 59.14
N GLY A 188 -10.32 57.76 59.40
CA GLY A 188 -11.22 56.62 59.48
C GLY A 188 -10.50 55.33 59.87
N GLU A 189 -10.29 55.15 61.17
CA GLU A 189 -9.87 53.90 61.82
C GLU A 189 -10.79 52.70 61.49
N GLY A 190 -10.23 51.49 61.55
CA GLY A 190 -10.99 50.24 61.45
C GLY A 190 -10.11 49.01 61.61
N GLU A 191 -9.69 48.74 62.84
CA GLU A 191 -8.98 47.53 63.27
C GLU A 191 -9.80 46.23 63.14
N ALA A 192 -9.06 45.14 62.92
CA ALA A 192 -9.14 43.84 63.58
C ALA A 192 -10.46 43.06 63.65
N LYS A 193 -10.53 41.91 62.97
CA LYS A 193 -10.26 40.55 63.51
C LYS A 193 -10.69 39.47 62.52
#